data_AF-A0A1S2M680-F1
#
_entry.id   AF-A0A1S2M680-F1
#
_cell.length_a   1.000
_cell.length_b   1.000
_cell.length_c   1.000
_cell.angle_alpha   90.00
_cell.angle_beta   90.00
_cell.angle_gamma   90.00
#
_symmetry.space_group_name_H-M   'P 1'
#
loop_
_entity.id
_entity.type
_entity.pdbx_description
1 polymer ?
#
loop_
_entity_poly.entity_id
_entity_poly.type
_entity_poly.pdbx_seq_one_letter_code
_entity_poly.pdbx_strand_id
1 'polypeptide(L)'
;MVSIFSDISLTFLVMLPLIVVRVLINNRKNFVYSSGLGKFCTVMLFLDFTLIKMSIDISNDFWYMMFWQFLMVYPICFVSIYYLLKNENSEKTSKKSYVFLDGKQRIIIGIMTILSFSFIVTGINESNKKVYDTHNQLINDLLKSDNPTETLIYNSITPSTMLDILPHLEDIKEGEVEVLSLPWKSTVKVRTNKETGQFTREFTYVRFYRDWKLDGIYRRTGHYFQSN
;
A
#
# COMPACT_ATOMS: atom_id res chain seq x y z
N MET A 1 -5.36 0.14 -15.62
CA MET A 1 -6.05 -0.73 -14.63
C MET A 1 -5.17 -0.79 -13.38
N VAL A 2 -5.76 -0.71 -12.17
CA VAL A 2 -5.17 -1.20 -10.90
C VAL A 2 -4.26 -2.42 -11.07
N SER A 3 -2.95 -2.38 -10.82
CA SER A 3 -2.08 -3.56 -10.94
C SER A 3 -2.44 -4.61 -9.87
N ILE A 4 -3.32 -5.55 -10.21
CA ILE A 4 -3.81 -6.61 -9.32
C ILE A 4 -2.64 -7.42 -8.72
N PHE A 5 -1.59 -7.63 -9.51
CA PHE A 5 -0.39 -8.34 -9.07
C PHE A 5 0.37 -7.60 -7.97
N SER A 6 0.39 -6.26 -8.00
CA SER A 6 0.99 -5.44 -6.95
C SER A 6 0.24 -5.59 -5.62
N ASP A 7 -1.09 -5.61 -5.67
CA ASP A 7 -1.93 -5.77 -4.48
C ASP A 7 -1.79 -7.15 -3.83
N ILE A 8 -1.76 -8.20 -4.67
CA ILE A 8 -1.52 -9.58 -4.22
C ILE A 8 -0.13 -9.69 -3.60
N SER A 9 0.86 -9.05 -4.21
CA SER A 9 2.25 -9.04 -3.72
C SER A 9 2.38 -8.32 -2.39
N LEU A 10 1.73 -7.16 -2.23
CA LEU A 10 1.70 -6.44 -0.96
C LEU A 10 1.02 -7.29 0.13
N THR A 11 -0.11 -7.89 -0.20
CA THR A 11 -0.85 -8.76 0.72
C THR A 11 0.01 -9.95 1.17
N PHE A 12 0.70 -10.59 0.23
CA PHE A 12 1.63 -11.69 0.52
C PHE A 12 2.75 -11.27 1.48
N LEU A 13 3.37 -10.09 1.27
CA LEU A 13 4.44 -9.60 2.13
C LEU A 13 3.96 -9.31 3.55
N VAL A 14 2.77 -8.73 3.70
CA VAL A 14 2.18 -8.44 5.03
C VAL A 14 1.88 -9.74 5.78
N MET A 15 1.43 -10.78 5.08
CA MET A 15 1.11 -12.08 5.67
C MET A 15 2.31 -12.99 5.93
N LEU A 16 3.52 -12.59 5.53
CA LEU A 16 4.71 -13.43 5.56
C LEU A 16 5.01 -14.05 6.94
N PRO A 17 4.85 -13.35 8.08
CA PRO A 17 5.03 -13.96 9.41
C PRO A 17 4.09 -15.15 9.66
N LEU A 18 2.83 -15.04 9.24
CA LEU A 18 1.81 -16.09 9.43
C LEU A 18 2.08 -17.28 8.49
N ILE A 19 2.57 -17.02 7.28
CA ILE A 19 3.02 -18.06 6.34
C ILE A 19 4.17 -18.87 6.96
N VAL A 20 5.16 -18.18 7.57
CA VAL A 20 6.28 -18.83 8.25
C VAL A 20 5.79 -19.72 9.40
N VAL A 21 4.88 -19.22 10.24
CA VAL A 21 4.26 -20.03 11.32
C VAL A 21 3.61 -21.30 10.75
N ARG A 22 2.84 -21.17 9.67
CA ARG A 22 2.16 -22.31 9.04
C ARG A 22 3.13 -23.36 8.52
N VAL A 23 4.23 -22.93 7.89
CA VAL A 23 5.28 -23.82 7.39
C VAL A 23 5.97 -24.54 8.55
N LEU A 24 6.29 -23.82 9.63
CA LEU A 24 6.89 -24.39 10.84
C LEU A 24 6.01 -25.46 11.49
N ILE A 25 4.70 -25.21 11.59
CA ILE A 25 3.73 -26.20 12.11
C ILE A 25 3.71 -27.43 11.19
N ASN A 26 3.72 -27.24 9.86
CA ASN A 26 3.63 -28.34 8.90
C ASN A 26 4.85 -29.27 8.92
N ASN A 27 6.02 -28.70 9.19
CA ASN A 27 7.26 -29.46 9.29
C ASN A 27 7.31 -30.35 10.55
N ARG A 28 6.42 -30.13 11.51
CA ARG A 28 6.43 -30.79 12.83
C ARG A 28 5.33 -31.84 12.92
N LYS A 29 5.69 -33.07 12.56
CA LYS A 29 4.78 -34.24 12.61
C LYS A 29 4.42 -34.71 14.04
N ASN A 30 5.21 -34.34 15.05
CA ASN A 30 5.07 -34.83 16.43
C ASN A 30 4.23 -33.94 17.35
N PHE A 31 3.69 -32.83 16.86
CA PHE A 31 2.81 -31.99 17.69
C PHE A 31 1.43 -32.65 17.78
N VAL A 32 0.99 -33.04 18.98
CA VAL A 32 -0.34 -33.68 19.24
C VAL A 32 -1.49 -32.84 18.68
N TYR A 33 -1.32 -31.51 18.63
CA TYR A 33 -2.30 -30.56 18.09
C TYR A 33 -1.98 -30.04 16.67
N SER A 34 -0.97 -30.61 15.97
CA SER A 34 -0.45 -30.09 14.69
C SER A 34 -1.52 -29.99 13.59
N SER A 35 -2.46 -30.94 13.53
CA SER A 35 -3.48 -30.98 12.48
C SER A 35 -4.55 -29.91 12.68
N GLY A 36 -5.03 -29.70 13.91
CA GLY A 36 -6.01 -28.67 14.26
C GLY A 36 -5.43 -27.26 14.15
N LEU A 37 -4.23 -27.06 14.69
CA LEU A 37 -3.54 -25.77 14.67
C LEU A 37 -3.10 -25.39 13.25
N GLY A 38 -2.69 -26.37 12.43
CA GLY A 38 -2.43 -26.17 11.01
C GLY A 38 -3.67 -25.77 10.21
N LYS A 39 -4.83 -26.39 10.46
CA LYS A 39 -6.11 -25.97 9.86
C LYS A 39 -6.51 -24.57 10.28
N PHE A 40 -6.39 -24.24 11.57
CA PHE A 40 -6.66 -22.90 12.10
C PHE A 40 -5.78 -21.84 11.44
N CYS A 41 -4.46 -22.07 11.35
CA CYS A 41 -3.56 -21.16 10.65
C CYS A 41 -3.91 -20.99 9.17
N THR A 42 -4.36 -22.05 8.48
CA THR A 42 -4.82 -21.93 7.08
C THR A 42 -6.08 -21.07 6.96
N VAL A 43 -7.05 -21.22 7.87
CA VAL A 43 -8.25 -20.38 7.89
C VAL A 43 -7.87 -18.92 8.18
N MET A 44 -7.01 -18.69 9.17
CA MET A 44 -6.52 -17.34 9.50
C MET A 44 -5.79 -16.72 8.31
N LEU A 45 -4.92 -17.45 7.61
CA LEU A 45 -4.27 -16.96 6.39
C LEU A 45 -5.29 -16.51 5.34
N PHE A 46 -6.34 -17.29 5.08
CA PHE A 46 -7.33 -16.92 4.07
C PHE A 46 -8.15 -15.68 4.46
N LEU A 47 -8.56 -15.60 5.73
CA LEU A 47 -9.27 -14.44 6.26
C LEU A 47 -8.38 -13.18 6.20
N ASP A 48 -7.13 -13.33 6.62
CA ASP A 48 -6.16 -12.23 6.65
C ASP A 48 -5.87 -11.69 5.26
N PHE A 49 -5.68 -12.59 4.29
CA PHE A 49 -5.53 -12.24 2.87
C PHE A 49 -6.71 -11.40 2.38
N THR A 50 -7.92 -11.85 2.68
CA THR A 50 -9.15 -11.20 2.21
C THR A 50 -9.29 -9.81 2.81
N LEU A 51 -9.06 -9.69 4.12
CA LEU A 51 -9.16 -8.41 4.85
C LEU A 51 -8.12 -7.40 4.37
N ILE A 52 -6.86 -7.83 4.20
CA ILE A 52 -5.79 -6.96 3.67
C ILE A 52 -6.13 -6.53 2.24
N LYS A 53 -6.54 -7.45 1.38
CA LYS A 53 -6.88 -7.14 -0.02
C LYS A 53 -8.04 -6.14 -0.11
N MET A 54 -9.10 -6.36 0.65
CA MET A 54 -10.24 -5.43 0.73
C MET A 54 -9.80 -4.05 1.24
N SER A 55 -8.92 -4.00 2.24
CA SER A 55 -8.40 -2.74 2.77
C SER A 55 -7.52 -1.98 1.76
N ILE A 56 -6.78 -2.69 0.90
CA ILE A 56 -6.04 -2.05 -0.22
C ILE A 56 -7.01 -1.43 -1.23
N ASP A 57 -8.13 -2.11 -1.52
CA ASP A 57 -9.14 -1.63 -2.47
C ASP A 57 -9.95 -0.43 -1.91
N ILE A 58 -10.05 -0.34 -0.59
CA ILE A 58 -10.70 0.75 0.16
C ILE A 58 -9.61 1.54 0.92
N SER A 59 -8.81 2.32 0.17
CA SER A 59 -7.56 2.95 0.60
C SER A 59 -7.56 3.60 1.99
N ASN A 60 -8.68 4.16 2.44
CA ASN A 60 -8.72 4.93 3.68
C ASN A 60 -8.43 4.05 4.91
N ASP A 61 -8.74 2.75 4.80
CA ASP A 61 -8.66 1.82 5.94
C ASP A 61 -7.39 0.98 5.96
N PHE A 62 -6.57 1.03 4.90
CA PHE A 62 -5.35 0.22 4.81
C PHE A 62 -4.37 0.46 5.96
N TRP A 63 -4.20 1.71 6.39
CA TRP A 63 -3.32 2.04 7.52
C TRP A 63 -3.84 1.45 8.84
N TYR A 64 -5.15 1.44 9.08
CA TYR A 64 -5.73 0.78 10.24
C TYR A 64 -5.50 -0.72 10.19
N MET A 65 -5.63 -1.33 9.00
CA MET A 65 -5.33 -2.75 8.82
C MET A 65 -3.86 -3.07 9.13
N MET A 66 -2.91 -2.27 8.64
CA MET A 66 -1.49 -2.42 8.97
C MET A 66 -1.20 -2.25 10.47
N PHE A 67 -1.89 -1.33 11.13
CA PHE A 67 -1.79 -1.16 12.58
C PHE A 67 -2.32 -2.40 13.33
N TRP A 68 -3.46 -2.96 12.89
CA TRP A 68 -4.01 -4.21 13.45
C TRP A 68 -3.10 -5.42 13.23
N GLN A 69 -2.46 -5.52 12.05
CA GLN A 69 -1.44 -6.53 11.78
C GLN A 69 -0.30 -6.46 12.78
N PHE A 70 0.21 -5.26 13.01
CA PHE A 70 1.31 -5.03 13.93
C PHE A 70 0.93 -5.29 15.39
N LEU A 71 -0.28 -4.94 15.80
CA LEU A 71 -0.72 -5.03 17.20
C LEU A 71 -1.17 -6.44 17.61
N MET A 72 -1.79 -7.19 16.69
CA MET A 72 -2.37 -8.51 17.01
C MET A 72 -1.63 -9.66 16.31
N VAL A 73 -1.53 -9.62 14.97
CA VAL A 73 -1.05 -10.78 14.20
C VAL A 73 0.44 -11.01 14.42
N TYR A 74 1.24 -9.95 14.38
CA TYR A 74 2.70 -10.06 14.47
C TYR A 74 3.17 -10.57 15.84
N PRO A 75 2.64 -10.08 16.99
CA PRO A 75 2.97 -10.64 18.30
C PRO A 75 2.58 -12.10 18.44
N ILE A 76 1.39 -12.50 17.95
CA ILE A 76 0.95 -13.90 17.95
C ILE A 76 1.92 -14.76 17.14
N CYS A 77 2.32 -14.30 15.95
CA CYS A 77 3.31 -14.97 15.12
C CYS A 77 4.66 -15.11 15.82
N PHE A 78 5.15 -14.03 16.45
CA PHE A 78 6.42 -14.03 17.17
C PHE A 78 6.42 -15.01 18.34
N VAL A 79 5.39 -14.97 19.18
CA VAL A 79 5.23 -15.89 20.32
C VAL A 79 5.12 -17.34 19.83
N SER A 80 4.36 -17.58 18.75
CA SER A 80 4.21 -18.91 18.16
C SER A 80 5.53 -19.44 17.63
N ILE A 81 6.28 -18.62 16.88
CA ILE A 81 7.61 -18.97 16.38
C ILE A 81 8.55 -19.27 17.55
N TYR A 82 8.61 -18.39 18.55
CA TYR A 82 9.47 -18.58 19.73
C TYR A 82 9.16 -19.88 20.46
N TYR A 83 7.88 -20.16 20.70
CA TYR A 83 7.44 -21.37 21.38
C TYR A 83 7.78 -22.63 20.58
N LEU A 84 7.53 -22.62 19.27
CA LEU A 84 7.91 -23.72 18.39
C LEU A 84 9.44 -23.94 18.44
N LEU A 85 10.24 -22.89 18.32
CA LEU A 85 11.70 -23.01 18.37
C LEU A 85 12.22 -23.51 19.72
N LYS A 86 11.67 -23.02 20.85
CA LYS A 86 12.08 -23.46 22.18
C LYS A 86 11.83 -24.95 22.41
N ASN A 87 10.67 -25.47 21.95
CA ASN A 87 10.35 -26.88 22.09
C ASN A 87 11.31 -27.78 21.29
N GLU A 88 11.84 -27.28 20.17
CA GLU A 88 12.83 -28.01 19.35
C GLU A 88 14.19 -28.15 20.03
N ASN A 89 14.66 -27.11 20.70
CA ASN A 89 15.91 -27.16 21.45
C ASN A 89 15.85 -28.12 22.65
N SER A 90 14.65 -28.38 23.19
CA SER A 90 14.46 -29.37 24.26
C SER A 90 14.46 -30.82 23.76
N GLU A 91 14.07 -31.06 22.51
CA GLU A 91 14.03 -32.41 21.91
C GLU A 91 15.34 -32.80 21.18
N LYS A 92 16.17 -31.84 20.74
CA LYS A 92 17.35 -32.09 19.88
C LYS A 92 18.70 -31.75 20.52
N THR A 93 19.02 -32.30 21.68
CA THR A 93 20.41 -32.37 22.19
C THR A 93 21.33 -33.30 21.39
N SER A 94 20.84 -34.00 20.35
CA SER A 94 21.68 -34.82 19.47
C SER A 94 21.62 -34.37 18.01
N LYS A 95 22.63 -33.59 17.63
CA LYS A 95 23.17 -33.44 16.27
C LYS A 95 22.23 -32.91 15.17
N LYS A 96 22.54 -31.67 14.77
CA LYS A 96 22.12 -30.93 13.56
C LYS A 96 20.64 -30.54 13.54
N SER A 97 20.37 -29.25 13.73
CA SER A 97 19.73 -28.39 12.71
C SER A 97 19.46 -27.00 13.29
N TYR A 98 20.40 -26.08 13.10
CA TYR A 98 20.22 -24.65 13.33
C TYR A 98 19.54 -23.99 12.11
N VAL A 99 18.43 -24.57 11.64
CA VAL A 99 17.85 -24.17 10.36
C VAL A 99 16.33 -24.11 10.48
N PHE A 100 15.89 -22.88 10.78
CA PHE A 100 14.51 -22.36 10.92
C PHE A 100 13.49 -22.88 9.89
N LEU A 101 13.93 -23.29 8.70
CA LEU A 101 13.11 -23.74 7.57
C LEU A 101 13.95 -24.69 6.71
N ASP A 102 13.35 -25.70 6.08
CA ASP A 102 14.08 -26.57 5.15
C ASP A 102 14.73 -25.73 4.02
N GLY A 103 15.89 -26.16 3.50
CA GLY A 103 16.64 -25.45 2.48
C GLY A 103 15.78 -25.06 1.28
N LYS A 104 14.92 -25.98 0.83
CA LYS A 104 13.96 -25.75 -0.25
C LYS A 104 12.93 -24.68 0.09
N GLN A 105 12.38 -24.68 1.31
CA GLN A 105 11.37 -23.73 1.76
C GLN A 105 11.93 -22.31 1.88
N ARG A 106 13.18 -22.17 2.35
CA ARG A 106 13.86 -20.87 2.39
C ARG A 106 14.03 -20.28 0.99
N ILE A 107 14.45 -21.12 0.03
CA ILE A 107 14.61 -20.69 -1.36
C ILE A 107 13.25 -20.26 -1.94
N ILE A 108 12.19 -21.04 -1.73
CA ILE A 108 10.84 -20.71 -2.23
C ILE A 108 10.35 -19.38 -1.64
N ILE A 109 10.38 -19.23 -0.31
CA ILE A 109 9.94 -17.99 0.36
C ILE A 109 10.79 -16.81 -0.10
N GLY A 110 12.11 -17.00 -0.23
CA GLY A 110 13.02 -15.96 -0.72
C GLY A 110 12.69 -15.51 -2.14
N ILE A 111 12.50 -16.45 -3.08
CA ILE A 111 12.12 -16.14 -4.46
C ILE A 111 10.76 -15.44 -4.51
N MET A 112 9.76 -15.94 -3.78
CA MET A 112 8.44 -15.30 -3.72
C MET A 112 8.50 -13.87 -3.16
N THR A 113 9.35 -13.64 -2.15
CA THR A 113 9.57 -12.31 -1.57
C THR A 113 10.18 -11.37 -2.59
N ILE A 114 11.22 -11.81 -3.31
CA ILE A 114 11.88 -11.01 -4.36
C ILE A 114 10.89 -10.68 -5.49
N LEU A 115 10.14 -11.67 -5.97
CA LEU A 115 9.11 -11.46 -6.99
C LEU A 115 8.03 -10.48 -6.52
N SER A 116 7.61 -10.57 -5.25
CA SER A 116 6.63 -9.65 -4.67
C SER A 116 7.14 -8.21 -4.66
N PHE A 117 8.39 -7.99 -4.25
CA PHE A 117 9.00 -6.65 -4.33
C PHE A 117 9.05 -6.12 -5.76
N SER A 118 9.45 -6.94 -6.73
CA SER A 118 9.47 -6.54 -8.15
C SER A 118 8.07 -6.12 -8.64
N PHE A 119 7.03 -6.90 -8.35
CA PHE A 119 5.66 -6.54 -8.71
C PHE A 119 5.15 -5.28 -8.00
N ILE A 120 5.57 -5.04 -6.76
CA ILE A 120 5.23 -3.80 -6.05
C ILE A 120 5.86 -2.61 -6.76
N VAL A 121 7.16 -2.68 -7.08
CA VAL A 121 7.87 -1.60 -7.79
C VAL A 121 7.24 -1.32 -9.14
N THR A 122 6.97 -2.35 -9.94
CA THR A 122 6.29 -2.20 -11.23
C THR A 122 4.90 -1.60 -11.05
N GLY A 123 4.13 -2.08 -10.08
CA GLY A 123 2.79 -1.56 -9.79
C GLY A 123 2.76 -0.11 -9.31
N ILE A 124 3.79 0.34 -8.57
CA ILE A 124 3.97 1.74 -8.18
C ILE A 124 4.21 2.60 -9.42
N ASN A 125 5.08 2.15 -10.34
CA ASN A 125 5.34 2.89 -11.58
C ASN A 125 4.08 3.00 -12.46
N GLU A 126 3.31 1.91 -12.59
CA GLU A 126 2.01 1.93 -13.29
C GLU A 126 1.01 2.86 -12.60
N SER A 127 0.98 2.87 -11.27
CA SER A 127 0.11 3.75 -10.48
C SER A 127 0.48 5.21 -10.65
N ASN A 128 1.78 5.55 -10.63
CA ASN A 128 2.26 6.90 -10.90
C ASN A 128 1.77 7.42 -12.25
N LYS A 129 1.91 6.61 -13.30
CA LYS A 129 1.41 6.97 -14.64
C LYS A 129 -0.11 7.16 -14.64
N LYS A 130 -0.87 6.21 -14.06
CA LYS A 130 -2.34 6.31 -14.03
C LYS A 130 -2.82 7.53 -13.23
N VAL A 131 -2.21 7.84 -12.09
CA VAL A 131 -2.55 9.01 -11.27
C VAL A 131 -2.21 10.30 -12.01
N TYR A 132 -1.07 10.36 -12.68
CA TYR A 132 -0.70 11.49 -13.54
C TYR A 132 -1.75 11.73 -14.63
N ASP A 133 -2.13 10.68 -15.37
CA ASP A 133 -3.15 10.76 -16.41
C ASP A 133 -4.50 11.21 -15.83
N THR A 134 -4.88 10.67 -14.67
CA THR A 134 -6.14 11.02 -13.96
C THR A 134 -6.11 12.48 -13.51
N HIS A 135 -4.98 12.97 -13.01
CA HIS A 135 -4.81 14.37 -12.61
C HIS A 135 -4.99 15.30 -13.81
N ASN A 136 -4.27 15.05 -14.90
CA ASN A 136 -4.35 15.87 -16.10
C ASN A 136 -5.73 15.83 -16.74
N GLN A 137 -6.38 14.66 -16.75
CA GLN A 137 -7.76 14.54 -17.22
C GLN A 137 -8.70 15.40 -16.38
N LEU A 138 -8.65 15.28 -15.05
CA LEU A 138 -9.48 16.08 -14.15
C LEU A 138 -9.29 17.59 -14.36
N ILE A 139 -8.04 18.07 -14.45
CA ILE A 139 -7.78 19.51 -14.67
C ILE A 139 -8.33 19.98 -16.01
N ASN A 140 -8.20 19.18 -17.07
CA ASN A 140 -8.77 19.51 -18.37
C ASN A 140 -10.31 19.49 -18.37
N ASP A 141 -10.91 18.54 -17.66
CA ASP A 141 -12.37 18.44 -17.53
C ASP A 141 -12.93 19.62 -16.74
N LEU A 142 -12.23 20.08 -15.70
CA LEU A 142 -12.60 21.27 -14.94
C LEU A 142 -12.49 22.56 -15.79
N LEU A 143 -11.45 22.69 -16.62
CA LEU A 143 -11.28 23.85 -17.50
C LEU A 143 -12.31 23.92 -18.62
N LYS A 144 -12.85 22.77 -19.06
CA LYS A 144 -13.83 22.69 -20.17
C LYS A 144 -15.28 22.66 -19.70
N SER A 145 -15.52 22.48 -18.40
CA SER A 145 -16.87 22.31 -17.85
C SER A 145 -17.61 23.64 -17.75
N ASP A 146 -18.88 23.65 -18.15
CA ASP A 146 -19.80 24.76 -17.91
C ASP A 146 -20.10 24.94 -16.41
N ASN A 147 -19.94 23.88 -15.60
CA ASN A 147 -20.09 23.89 -14.15
C ASN A 147 -18.91 23.18 -13.46
N PRO A 148 -17.76 23.85 -13.30
CA PRO A 148 -16.54 23.23 -12.78
C PRO A 148 -16.67 22.78 -11.31
N THR A 149 -17.54 23.42 -10.53
CA THR A 149 -17.79 23.06 -9.13
C THR A 149 -18.47 21.69 -9.03
N GLU A 150 -19.48 21.43 -9.87
CA GLU A 150 -20.18 20.14 -9.90
C GLU A 150 -19.27 19.02 -10.40
N THR A 151 -18.48 19.28 -11.44
CA THR A 151 -17.46 18.33 -11.95
C THR A 151 -16.45 17.96 -10.86
N LEU A 152 -16.04 18.93 -10.03
CA LEU A 152 -15.12 18.69 -8.92
C LEU A 152 -15.77 17.82 -7.83
N ILE A 153 -17.04 18.06 -7.50
CA ILE A 153 -17.79 17.26 -6.51
C ILE A 153 -17.90 15.80 -6.96
N TYR A 154 -18.19 15.54 -8.24
CA TYR A 154 -18.34 14.18 -8.75
C TYR A 154 -17.02 13.38 -8.74
N ASN A 155 -15.90 14.06 -8.98
CA ASN A 155 -14.58 13.45 -9.15
C ASN A 155 -13.71 13.46 -7.88
N SER A 156 -14.22 14.00 -6.77
CA SER A 156 -13.51 14.02 -5.49
C SER A 156 -14.25 13.29 -4.38
N ILE A 157 -13.52 12.90 -3.34
CA ILE A 157 -14.08 12.32 -2.11
C ILE A 157 -14.37 13.43 -1.10
N THR A 158 -13.51 14.44 -1.01
CA THR A 158 -13.66 15.57 -0.07
C THR A 158 -13.65 16.92 -0.81
N PRO A 159 -14.72 17.27 -1.56
CA PRO A 159 -14.76 18.43 -2.45
C PRO A 159 -14.58 19.78 -1.78
N SER A 160 -14.94 19.89 -0.50
CA SER A 160 -14.83 21.14 0.27
C SER A 160 -13.40 21.66 0.39
N THR A 161 -12.40 20.78 0.32
CA THR A 161 -10.97 21.16 0.37
C THR A 161 -10.43 21.69 -0.96
N MET A 162 -11.26 21.69 -2.01
CA MET A 162 -10.83 21.86 -3.39
C MET A 162 -11.45 23.04 -4.13
N LEU A 163 -12.43 23.74 -3.56
CA LEU A 163 -13.02 24.92 -4.22
C LEU A 163 -11.97 26.01 -4.50
N ASP A 164 -10.96 26.10 -3.64
CA ASP A 164 -9.87 27.07 -3.74
C ASP A 164 -8.89 26.80 -4.91
N ILE A 165 -9.07 25.72 -5.68
CA ILE A 165 -8.26 25.42 -6.87
C ILE A 165 -8.82 26.02 -8.14
N LEU A 166 -10.13 26.27 -8.19
CA LEU A 166 -10.82 26.72 -9.40
C LEU A 166 -10.18 27.97 -10.02
N PRO A 167 -9.77 28.99 -9.24
CA PRO A 167 -9.11 30.17 -9.79
C PRO A 167 -7.68 29.93 -10.31
N HIS A 168 -7.10 28.76 -10.05
CA HIS A 168 -5.70 28.42 -10.35
C HIS A 168 -5.56 27.26 -11.33
N LEU A 169 -6.63 26.84 -12.01
CA LEU A 169 -6.63 25.67 -12.88
C LEU A 169 -5.66 25.81 -14.06
N GLU A 170 -5.54 27.00 -14.64
CA GLU A 170 -4.58 27.27 -15.72
C GLU A 170 -3.14 27.12 -15.22
N ASP A 171 -2.82 27.71 -14.06
CA ASP A 171 -1.51 27.56 -13.42
C ASP A 171 -1.18 26.09 -13.17
N ILE A 172 -2.16 25.32 -12.69
CA ILE A 172 -1.98 23.90 -12.38
C ILE A 172 -1.71 23.10 -13.66
N LYS A 173 -2.40 23.42 -14.76
CA LYS A 173 -2.23 22.76 -16.06
C LYS A 173 -0.84 22.99 -16.65
N GLU A 174 -0.28 24.18 -16.49
CA GLU A 174 1.04 24.55 -17.03
C GLU A 174 2.21 24.18 -16.10
N GLY A 175 1.91 23.82 -14.85
CA GLY A 175 2.91 23.46 -13.85
C GLY A 175 3.64 22.14 -14.15
N GLU A 176 4.84 22.01 -13.59
CA GLU A 176 5.57 20.74 -13.58
C GLU A 176 4.92 19.79 -12.56
N VAL A 177 4.52 18.61 -13.01
CA VAL A 177 3.77 17.64 -12.21
C VAL A 177 4.67 16.46 -11.84
N GLU A 178 4.85 16.24 -10.54
CA GLU A 178 5.57 15.11 -9.95
C GLU A 178 4.58 14.20 -9.22
N VAL A 179 4.65 12.88 -9.43
CA VAL A 179 3.73 11.92 -8.80
C VAL A 179 4.48 10.91 -7.96
N LEU A 180 4.03 10.75 -6.72
CA LEU A 180 4.58 9.80 -5.75
C LEU A 180 3.47 8.90 -5.22
N SER A 181 3.38 7.68 -5.74
CA SER A 181 2.34 6.71 -5.35
C SER A 181 2.87 5.67 -4.36
N LEU A 182 2.04 5.41 -3.35
CA LEU A 182 1.98 4.16 -2.62
C LEU A 182 0.85 3.31 -3.21
N PRO A 183 0.81 1.99 -2.94
CA PRO A 183 -0.20 1.10 -3.52
C PRO A 183 -1.66 1.52 -3.22
N TRP A 184 -1.92 2.20 -2.10
CA TRP A 184 -3.25 2.66 -1.70
C TRP A 184 -3.46 4.19 -1.84
N LYS A 185 -2.40 5.00 -1.71
CA LYS A 185 -2.46 6.48 -1.67
C LYS A 185 -1.38 7.08 -2.56
N SER A 186 -1.68 8.15 -3.29
CA SER A 186 -0.73 8.86 -4.13
C SER A 186 -0.77 10.36 -3.88
N THR A 187 0.39 10.99 -4.00
CA THR A 187 0.54 12.45 -3.88
C THR A 187 1.04 12.99 -5.21
N VAL A 188 0.31 13.94 -5.76
CA VAL A 188 0.68 14.71 -6.96
C VAL A 188 1.14 16.08 -6.52
N LYS A 189 2.37 16.45 -6.84
CA LYS A 189 2.92 17.77 -6.57
C LYS A 189 2.98 18.56 -7.85
N VAL A 190 2.36 19.73 -7.87
CA VAL A 190 2.39 20.64 -9.02
C VAL A 190 3.23 21.84 -8.64
N ARG A 191 4.34 22.04 -9.35
CA ARG A 191 5.25 23.17 -9.17
C ARG A 191 5.01 24.18 -10.29
N THR A 192 4.61 25.38 -9.92
CA THR A 192 4.39 26.48 -10.86
C THR A 192 5.43 27.55 -10.58
N ASN A 193 6.22 27.89 -11.60
CA ASN A 193 7.16 28.99 -11.52
C ASN A 193 6.52 30.21 -12.20
N LYS A 194 6.19 31.23 -11.42
CA LYS A 194 5.67 32.51 -11.92
C LYS A 194 6.69 33.60 -11.64
N GLU A 195 6.58 34.71 -12.36
CA GLU A 195 7.39 35.91 -12.11
C GLU A 195 7.35 36.35 -10.63
N THR A 196 6.22 36.10 -9.95
CA THR A 196 6.00 36.44 -8.54
C THR A 196 6.61 35.46 -7.53
N GLY A 197 7.08 34.28 -7.96
CA GLY A 197 7.54 33.23 -7.05
C GLY A 197 7.32 31.80 -7.54
N GLN A 198 7.98 30.86 -6.86
CA GLN A 198 7.75 29.43 -7.05
C GLN A 198 6.68 28.94 -6.06
N PHE A 199 5.60 28.34 -6.57
CA PHE A 199 4.54 27.74 -5.78
C PHE A 199 4.49 26.24 -5.98
N THR A 200 4.27 25.50 -4.90
CA THR A 200 4.03 24.05 -4.92
C THR A 200 2.66 23.76 -4.30
N ARG A 201 1.84 23.00 -5.03
CA ARG A 201 0.54 22.49 -4.56
C ARG A 201 0.59 20.97 -4.52
N GLU A 202 0.20 20.39 -3.38
CA GLU A 202 0.16 18.94 -3.20
C GLU A 202 -1.30 18.44 -3.17
N PHE A 203 -1.66 17.65 -4.19
CA PHE A 203 -2.94 16.98 -4.34
C PHE A 203 -2.80 15.54 -3.88
N THR A 204 -3.75 15.07 -3.10
CA THR A 204 -3.80 13.68 -2.64
C THR A 204 -4.83 12.92 -3.45
N TYR A 205 -4.44 11.76 -3.98
CA TYR A 205 -5.31 10.78 -4.61
C TYR A 205 -5.34 9.52 -3.74
N VAL A 206 -6.50 8.90 -3.63
CA VAL A 206 -6.66 7.63 -2.92
C VAL A 206 -7.31 6.62 -3.84
N ARG A 207 -7.01 5.34 -3.65
CA ARG A 207 -7.73 4.29 -4.35
C ARG A 207 -9.17 4.23 -3.88
N PHE A 208 -10.07 4.18 -4.85
CA PHE A 208 -11.48 3.90 -4.66
C PHE A 208 -11.85 2.75 -5.59
N TYR A 209 -11.80 1.52 -5.08
CA TYR A 209 -11.89 0.29 -5.86
C TYR A 209 -10.81 0.20 -6.94
N ARG A 210 -11.18 0.27 -8.23
CA ARG A 210 -10.27 0.09 -9.39
C ARG A 210 -9.74 1.40 -9.95
N ASP A 211 -10.13 2.53 -9.36
CA ASP A 211 -9.80 3.87 -9.83
C ASP A 211 -9.19 4.74 -8.75
N TRP A 212 -8.57 5.82 -9.21
CA TRP A 212 -7.97 6.84 -8.35
C TRP A 212 -8.95 8.01 -8.27
N LYS A 213 -9.30 8.39 -7.05
CA LYS A 213 -10.12 9.57 -6.80
C LYS A 213 -9.32 10.60 -6.04
N LEU A 214 -9.61 11.86 -6.35
CA LEU A 214 -9.01 12.99 -5.67
C LEU A 214 -9.58 13.08 -4.25
N ASP A 215 -8.73 13.02 -3.24
CA ASP A 215 -9.11 13.11 -1.84
C ASP A 215 -9.16 14.57 -1.37
N GLY A 216 -8.13 15.37 -1.70
CA GLY A 216 -8.06 16.79 -1.34
C GLY A 216 -6.68 17.43 -1.56
N ILE A 217 -6.53 18.70 -1.18
CA ILE A 217 -5.22 19.39 -1.08
C ILE A 217 -4.72 19.32 0.36
N TYR A 218 -3.44 18.95 0.50
CA TYR A 218 -2.83 18.84 1.82
C TYR A 218 -1.80 19.94 2.11
N ARG A 219 -1.17 20.52 1.08
CA ARG A 219 -0.11 21.51 1.28
C ARG A 219 -0.02 22.52 0.14
N ARG A 220 0.11 23.80 0.52
CA ARG A 220 0.47 24.92 -0.35
C ARG A 220 1.71 25.58 0.23
N THR A 221 2.80 25.62 -0.54
CA THR A 221 4.01 26.37 -0.16
C THR A 221 4.36 27.33 -1.28
N GLY A 222 4.55 28.60 -0.96
CA GLY A 222 4.99 29.64 -1.89
C GLY A 222 6.25 30.31 -1.38
N HIS A 223 7.26 30.44 -2.24
CA HIS A 223 8.38 31.33 -2.01
C HIS A 223 8.23 32.51 -2.97
N TYR A 224 7.95 33.69 -2.40
CA TYR A 224 7.91 34.93 -3.15
C TYR A 224 9.33 35.41 -3.41
N PHE A 225 9.64 35.79 -4.65
CA PHE A 225 10.85 36.54 -4.93
C PHE A 225 10.63 37.97 -4.42
N GLN A 226 11.32 38.36 -3.35
CA GLN A 226 11.40 39.77 -2.99
C GLN A 226 12.30 40.46 -4.01
N SER A 227 11.72 41.22 -4.94
CA SER A 227 12.46 42.17 -5.76
C SER A 227 12.87 43.35 -4.87
N ASN A 228 14.17 43.52 -4.64
CA ASN A 228 14.75 44.75 -4.11
C ASN A 228 14.66 45.88 -5.12
#